data_AF-A0A9X0D4J0-F1
#
_entry.id   AF-A0A9X0D4J0-F1
#
_cell.length_a   1.000
_cell.length_b   1.000
_cell.length_c   1.000
_cell.angle_alpha   90.00
_cell.angle_beta   90.00
_cell.angle_gamma   90.00
#
_symmetry.space_group_name_H-M   'P 1'
#
loop_
_entity.id
_entity.type
_entity.pdbx_description
1 polymer ?
#
loop_
_entity_poly.entity_id
_entity_poly.type
_entity_poly.pdbx_seq_one_letter_code
_entity_poly.pdbx_strand_id
1 'polypeptide(L)'
;MSVRTYNPSVLIGNWNEDICLDEDKLKDFLEKKENGQLLIQKASNLLQNILKPVNSSVSHDGYLHFGDVLCIYNPSTETTLSANMAESKMHDEKRLVGPCDVSASKMIDPCIRNAFVIRSSTNGEGVLRFDEPFTLSTLRELEET
;
A
#
# COMPACT_ATOMS: atom_id res chain seq x y z
N MET A 1 35.47 -13.71 -33.69
CA MET A 1 35.25 -12.49 -34.51
C MET A 1 34.11 -11.72 -33.86
N SER A 2 34.31 -10.46 -33.50
CA SER A 2 33.25 -9.61 -32.94
C SER A 2 32.47 -9.01 -34.11
N VAL A 3 31.21 -9.42 -34.26
CA VAL A 3 30.32 -8.85 -35.28
C VAL A 3 29.87 -7.48 -34.76
N ARG A 4 30.05 -6.44 -35.58
CA ARG A 4 29.59 -5.08 -35.25
C ARG A 4 28.06 -5.07 -35.19
N THR A 5 27.50 -4.68 -34.06
CA THR A 5 26.06 -4.46 -33.88
C THR A 5 25.69 -3.08 -34.43
N TYR A 6 24.63 -3.01 -35.21
CA TYR A 6 24.12 -1.76 -35.79
C TYR A 6 22.68 -1.53 -35.31
N ASN A 7 22.22 -0.28 -35.36
CA ASN A 7 20.82 0.03 -35.08
C ASN A 7 19.92 -0.59 -36.18
N PRO A 8 18.74 -1.17 -35.83
CA PRO A 8 17.83 -1.76 -36.81
C PRO A 8 17.43 -0.83 -37.96
N SER A 9 17.42 0.49 -37.74
CA SER A 9 17.17 1.49 -38.79
C SER A 9 18.21 1.51 -39.91
N VAL A 10 19.38 0.88 -39.71
CA VAL A 10 20.44 0.75 -40.74
C VAL A 10 20.19 -0.44 -41.68
N LEU A 11 19.15 -1.24 -41.42
CA LEU A 11 18.73 -2.36 -42.27
C LEU A 11 19.83 -3.39 -42.54
N ILE A 12 20.72 -3.62 -41.56
CA ILE A 12 21.83 -4.57 -41.64
C ILE A 12 21.63 -5.70 -40.64
N GLY A 13 21.94 -6.93 -41.06
CA GLY A 13 21.81 -8.10 -40.20
C GLY A 13 20.34 -8.48 -39.99
N ASN A 14 19.96 -8.74 -38.74
CA ASN A 14 18.63 -9.21 -38.37
C ASN A 14 17.61 -8.09 -38.12
N TRP A 15 17.81 -6.96 -38.78
CA TRP A 15 17.08 -5.72 -38.54
C TRP A 15 15.55 -5.89 -38.59
N ASN A 16 15.05 -6.76 -39.48
CA ASN A 16 13.60 -6.96 -39.62
C ASN A 16 13.03 -7.70 -38.41
N GLU A 17 13.72 -8.73 -37.91
CA GLU A 17 13.30 -9.41 -36.68
C GLU A 17 13.41 -8.48 -35.46
N ASP A 18 14.45 -7.64 -35.39
CA ASP A 18 14.61 -6.65 -34.31
C ASP A 18 13.45 -5.63 -34.30
N ILE A 19 13.05 -5.13 -35.48
CA ILE A 19 11.89 -4.22 -35.60
C ILE A 19 10.58 -4.92 -35.24
N CYS A 20 10.31 -6.11 -35.80
CA CYS A 20 9.09 -6.85 -35.47
C CYS A 20 8.99 -7.18 -33.98
N LEU A 21 10.11 -7.53 -33.35
CA LEU A 21 10.17 -7.83 -31.92
C LEU A 21 9.88 -6.58 -31.07
N ASP A 22 10.38 -5.41 -31.47
CA ASP A 22 10.07 -4.14 -30.80
C ASP A 22 8.61 -3.70 -31.00
N GLU A 23 8.04 -3.95 -32.19
CA GLU A 23 6.61 -3.72 -32.47
C GLU A 23 5.71 -4.62 -31.59
N ASP A 24 6.04 -5.91 -31.48
CA ASP A 24 5.30 -6.85 -30.62
C ASP A 24 5.40 -6.45 -29.14
N LYS A 25 6.58 -6.07 -28.65
CA LYS A 25 6.75 -5.55 -27.29
C LYS A 25 5.91 -4.30 -27.04
N LEU A 26 5.87 -3.38 -28.01
CA LEU A 26 5.07 -2.17 -27.91
C LEU A 26 3.58 -2.48 -27.88
N LYS A 27 3.12 -3.41 -28.72
CA LYS A 27 1.73 -3.87 -28.74
C LYS A 27 1.31 -4.48 -27.40
N ASP A 28 2.13 -5.39 -26.86
CA ASP A 28 1.93 -5.97 -25.53
C ASP A 28 1.87 -4.91 -24.43
N PHE A 29 2.75 -3.90 -24.50
CA PHE A 29 2.76 -2.79 -23.56
C PHE A 29 1.48 -1.96 -23.65
N LEU A 30 1.03 -1.63 -24.87
CA LEU A 30 -0.17 -0.84 -25.10
C LEU A 30 -1.44 -1.58 -24.65
N GLU A 31 -1.54 -2.87 -24.94
CA GLU A 31 -2.64 -3.72 -24.47
C GLU A 31 -2.68 -3.78 -22.93
N LYS A 32 -1.52 -4.01 -22.29
CA LYS A 32 -1.44 -4.00 -20.81
C LYS A 32 -1.75 -2.62 -20.23
N LYS A 33 -1.38 -1.53 -20.91
CA LYS A 33 -1.67 -0.16 -20.50
C LYS A 33 -3.17 0.15 -20.55
N GLU A 34 -3.83 -0.23 -21.63
CA GLU A 34 -5.28 -0.05 -21.82
C GLU A 34 -6.07 -0.86 -20.78
N ASN A 35 -5.66 -2.10 -20.53
CA ASN A 35 -6.27 -2.96 -19.53
C ASN A 35 -5.90 -2.60 -18.07
N GLY A 36 -5.06 -1.60 -17.83
CA GLY A 36 -4.65 -1.20 -16.48
C GLY A 36 -3.75 -2.21 -15.77
N GLN A 37 -3.12 -3.12 -16.52
CA GLN A 37 -2.33 -4.24 -16.00
C GLN A 37 -0.85 -3.92 -15.83
N LEU A 38 -0.40 -2.71 -16.20
CA LEU A 38 0.97 -2.32 -15.95
C LEU A 38 1.23 -2.27 -14.44
N LEU A 39 2.40 -2.77 -14.04
CA LEU A 39 2.83 -2.76 -12.63
C LEU A 39 2.76 -1.37 -12.01
N ILE A 40 3.13 -0.33 -12.76
CA ILE A 40 3.05 1.06 -12.29
C ILE A 40 1.61 1.51 -12.02
N GLN A 41 0.64 1.08 -12.83
CA GLN A 41 -0.77 1.43 -12.65
C GLN A 41 -1.34 0.72 -11.42
N LYS A 42 -1.07 -0.60 -11.30
CA LYS A 42 -1.48 -1.41 -10.14
C LYS A 42 -0.88 -0.90 -8.84
N ALA A 43 0.43 -0.65 -8.81
CA ALA A 43 1.13 -0.10 -7.65
C ALA A 43 0.61 1.29 -7.27
N SER A 44 0.40 2.18 -8.25
CA SER A 44 -0.16 3.51 -8.00
C SER A 44 -1.57 3.42 -7.42
N ASN A 45 -2.43 2.52 -7.91
CA ASN A 45 -3.78 2.35 -7.38
C ASN A 45 -3.76 1.87 -5.94
N LEU A 46 -2.92 0.89 -5.61
CA LEU A 46 -2.78 0.41 -4.24
C LEU A 46 -2.24 1.49 -3.32
N LEU A 47 -1.16 2.19 -3.70
CA LEU A 47 -0.60 3.28 -2.91
C LEU A 47 -1.64 4.37 -2.64
N GLN A 48 -2.42 4.75 -3.65
CA GLN A 48 -3.50 5.71 -3.50
C GLN A 48 -4.56 5.25 -2.50
N ASN A 49 -4.82 3.94 -2.38
CA ASN A 49 -5.79 3.41 -1.43
C ASN A 49 -5.22 3.28 -0.01
N ILE A 50 -4.02 2.71 0.17
CA ILE A 50 -3.45 2.50 1.51
C ILE A 50 -2.97 3.81 2.17
N LEU A 51 -2.65 4.82 1.37
CA LEU A 51 -2.22 6.14 1.85
C LEU A 51 -3.37 7.15 1.90
N LYS A 52 -4.63 6.72 1.71
CA LYS A 52 -5.78 7.62 1.90
C LYS A 52 -5.76 8.18 3.32
N PRO A 53 -5.95 9.50 3.49
CA PRO A 53 -6.00 10.11 4.81
C PRO A 53 -7.19 9.56 5.59
N VAL A 54 -7.00 9.37 6.90
CA VAL A 54 -8.03 8.87 7.82
C VAL A 54 -8.26 9.91 8.91
N ASN A 55 -9.52 10.22 9.18
CA ASN A 55 -9.86 11.03 10.34
C ASN A 55 -9.61 10.22 11.61
N SER A 56 -8.69 10.67 12.44
CA SER A 56 -8.48 10.08 13.77
C SER A 56 -9.63 10.45 14.68
N SER A 57 -9.99 9.54 15.61
CA SER A 57 -11.02 9.85 16.61
C SER A 57 -10.52 10.97 17.53
N VAL A 58 -11.32 12.01 17.71
CA VAL A 58 -11.02 13.08 18.67
C VAL A 58 -11.58 12.63 20.01
N SER A 59 -10.70 12.38 20.98
CA SER A 59 -11.11 12.11 22.35
C SER A 59 -11.84 13.35 22.91
N HIS A 60 -13.07 13.13 23.38
CA HIS A 60 -13.94 14.18 23.91
C HIS A 60 -13.70 14.46 25.40
N ASP A 61 -13.10 13.50 26.11
CA ASP A 61 -12.90 13.53 27.56
C ASP A 61 -11.41 13.42 27.97
N GLY A 62 -10.51 13.31 27.00
CA GLY A 62 -9.07 13.17 27.21
C GLY A 62 -8.60 11.74 27.46
N TYR A 63 -9.50 10.75 27.39
CA TYR A 63 -9.18 9.33 27.53
C TYR A 63 -9.31 8.57 26.21
N LEU A 64 -8.60 7.44 26.13
CA LEU A 64 -8.70 6.51 25.01
C LEU A 64 -9.86 5.56 25.25
N HIS A 65 -10.73 5.39 24.26
CA HIS A 65 -11.84 4.46 24.31
C HIS A 65 -11.63 3.28 23.37
N PHE A 66 -12.26 2.15 23.72
CA PHE A 66 -12.43 1.07 22.76
C PHE A 66 -13.27 1.55 21.57
N GLY A 67 -12.79 1.29 20.35
CA GLY A 67 -13.37 1.79 19.11
C GLY A 67 -12.66 3.02 18.54
N ASP A 68 -11.81 3.70 19.31
CA ASP A 68 -11.06 4.85 18.81
C ASP A 68 -10.05 4.46 17.73
N VAL A 69 -9.95 5.32 16.72
CA VAL A 69 -8.96 5.25 15.65
C VAL A 69 -7.78 6.16 15.98
N LEU A 70 -6.59 5.58 16.09
CA LEU A 70 -5.36 6.31 16.48
C LEU A 70 -4.14 5.86 15.69
N CYS A 71 -3.08 6.67 15.79
CA CYS A 71 -1.74 6.33 15.31
C CYS A 71 -0.80 6.12 16.49
N ILE A 72 0.08 5.13 16.41
CA ILE A 72 1.08 4.86 17.45
C ILE A 72 2.39 5.52 17.03
N TYR A 73 2.79 6.56 17.75
CA TYR A 73 3.99 7.34 17.48
C TYR A 73 5.11 6.99 18.47
N ASN A 74 6.30 6.72 17.94
CA ASN A 74 7.52 6.57 18.72
C ASN A 74 8.29 7.89 18.74
N PRO A 75 8.37 8.60 19.89
CA PRO A 75 9.07 9.87 20.00
C PRO A 75 10.59 9.76 19.91
N SER A 76 11.19 8.59 20.17
CA SER A 76 12.64 8.42 20.11
C SER A 76 13.18 8.33 18.69
N THR A 77 12.39 7.81 17.76
CA THR A 77 12.77 7.62 16.36
C THR A 77 11.98 8.50 15.40
N GLU A 78 11.03 9.26 15.92
CA GLU A 78 10.10 10.10 15.14
C GLU A 78 9.37 9.30 14.04
N THR A 79 8.90 8.10 14.40
CA THR A 79 8.23 7.17 13.48
C THR A 79 6.89 6.70 14.01
N THR A 80 5.95 6.42 13.10
CA THR A 80 4.66 5.79 13.39
C THR A 80 4.65 4.32 13.05
N LEU A 81 3.88 3.53 13.79
CA LEU A 81 3.61 2.14 13.44
C LEU A 81 2.81 2.07 12.14
N SER A 82 3.17 1.18 11.22
CA SER A 82 2.53 1.05 9.91
C SER A 82 2.43 -0.41 9.48
N ALA A 83 1.26 -0.82 9.04
CA ALA A 83 1.05 -2.14 8.45
C ALA A 83 1.49 -2.13 6.97
N ASN A 84 2.31 -3.10 6.57
CA ASN A 84 2.82 -3.23 5.20
C ASN A 84 2.32 -4.53 4.57
N MET A 85 1.78 -4.41 3.36
CA MET A 85 1.28 -5.55 2.60
C MET A 85 2.40 -6.16 1.77
N ALA A 86 2.42 -7.48 1.64
CA ALA A 86 3.40 -8.17 0.82
C ALA A 86 3.28 -7.75 -0.66
N GLU A 87 4.42 -7.52 -1.32
CA GLU A 87 4.51 -7.11 -2.73
C GLU A 87 3.77 -8.05 -3.67
N SER A 88 3.81 -9.35 -3.38
CA SER A 88 3.12 -10.38 -4.16
C SER A 88 1.60 -10.19 -4.21
N LYS A 89 1.00 -9.53 -3.21
CA LYS A 89 -0.43 -9.25 -3.18
C LYS A 89 -0.78 -7.88 -3.77
N MET A 90 0.21 -7.02 -4.03
CA MET A 90 -0.01 -5.68 -4.59
C MET A 90 -0.53 -5.71 -6.04
N HIS A 91 -0.43 -6.85 -6.72
CA HIS A 91 -0.85 -7.00 -8.10
C HIS A 91 -2.37 -7.07 -8.28
N ASP A 92 -3.11 -7.58 -7.30
CA ASP A 92 -4.55 -7.84 -7.44
C ASP A 92 -5.38 -7.12 -6.37
N GLU A 93 -4.78 -6.85 -5.22
CA GLU A 93 -5.49 -6.24 -4.11
C GLU A 93 -5.41 -4.72 -4.19
N LYS A 94 -6.55 -4.08 -3.97
CA LYS A 94 -6.67 -2.61 -3.91
C LYS A 94 -6.56 -2.08 -2.48
N ARG A 95 -6.38 -2.96 -1.50
CA ARG A 95 -6.60 -2.71 -0.08
C ARG A 95 -5.60 -3.50 0.75
N LEU A 96 -5.44 -3.11 2.01
CA LEU A 96 -4.63 -3.87 2.96
C LEU A 96 -5.29 -5.24 3.22
N VAL A 97 -4.67 -6.31 2.73
CA VAL A 97 -5.13 -7.69 2.95
C VAL A 97 -4.06 -8.50 3.66
N GLY A 98 -4.46 -9.16 4.75
CA GLY A 98 -3.57 -9.98 5.57
C GLY A 98 -3.06 -11.24 4.87
N PRO A 99 -1.96 -11.85 5.36
CA PRO A 99 -1.09 -11.34 6.43
C PRO A 99 -0.31 -10.11 5.99
N CYS A 100 -0.17 -9.14 6.90
CA CYS A 100 0.63 -7.92 6.69
C CYS A 100 1.75 -7.91 7.72
N ASP A 101 2.95 -7.55 7.29
CA ASP A 101 4.05 -7.26 8.19
C ASP A 101 3.83 -5.88 8.83
N VAL A 102 4.48 -5.61 9.96
CA VAL A 102 4.38 -4.32 10.63
C VAL A 102 5.76 -3.68 10.68
N SER A 103 5.82 -2.40 10.34
CA SER A 103 7.05 -1.62 10.24
C SER A 103 6.90 -0.26 10.91
N ALA A 104 8.00 0.45 11.08
CA ALA A 104 8.03 1.84 11.52
C ALA A 104 8.23 2.76 10.31
N SER A 105 7.39 3.79 10.17
CA SER A 105 7.40 4.74 9.05
C SER A 105 7.61 6.16 9.55
N LYS A 106 8.27 7.00 8.75
CA LYS A 106 8.37 8.46 9.03
C LYS A 106 7.10 9.23 8.64
N MET A 107 6.08 8.55 8.11
CA MET A 107 4.81 9.17 7.75
C MET A 107 3.95 9.37 9.00
N ILE A 108 3.90 10.62 9.47
CA ILE A 108 3.19 10.98 10.70
C ILE A 108 1.69 11.19 10.41
N ASP A 109 1.35 11.67 9.21
CA ASP A 109 -0.03 11.93 8.83
C ASP A 109 -0.89 10.65 8.87
N PRO A 110 -2.06 10.67 9.54
CA PRO A 110 -2.95 9.52 9.63
C PRO A 110 -3.46 9.06 8.26
N CYS A 111 -3.27 7.79 7.96
CA CYS A 111 -3.71 7.12 6.74
C CYS A 111 -4.11 5.67 7.05
N ILE A 112 -4.76 4.99 6.09
CA ILE A 112 -5.20 3.60 6.26
C ILE A 112 -4.06 2.67 6.70
N ARG A 113 -2.83 2.96 6.27
CA ARG A 113 -1.63 2.18 6.60
C ARG A 113 -1.15 2.29 8.05
N ASN A 114 -1.29 3.45 8.69
CA ASN A 114 -0.75 3.74 10.02
C ASN A 114 -1.82 4.01 11.10
N ALA A 115 -3.09 4.01 10.71
CA ALA A 115 -4.22 4.11 11.62
C ALA A 115 -4.65 2.73 12.12
N PHE A 116 -4.91 2.62 13.42
CA PHE A 116 -5.34 1.40 14.10
C PHE A 116 -6.54 1.69 15.00
N VAL A 117 -7.41 0.70 15.12
CA VAL A 117 -8.58 0.72 16.01
C VAL A 117 -8.26 -0.06 17.27
N ILE A 118 -8.47 0.55 18.44
CA ILE A 118 -8.38 -0.16 19.73
C ILE A 118 -9.62 -1.05 19.87
N ARG A 119 -9.41 -2.35 20.12
CA ARG A 119 -10.50 -3.32 20.34
C ARG A 119 -10.34 -4.00 21.69
N SER A 120 -11.44 -4.10 22.43
CA SER A 120 -11.51 -4.87 23.67
C SER A 120 -11.43 -6.37 23.37
N SER A 121 -10.75 -7.13 24.23
CA SER A 121 -10.73 -8.60 24.15
C SER A 121 -12.01 -9.25 24.68
N THR A 122 -12.80 -8.53 25.49
CA THR A 122 -13.91 -9.07 26.29
C THR A 122 -15.26 -8.42 25.96
N ASN A 123 -15.37 -7.73 24.82
CA ASN A 123 -16.53 -6.92 24.41
C ASN A 123 -16.86 -5.77 25.37
N GLY A 124 -15.88 -5.28 26.14
CA GLY A 124 -16.06 -4.09 26.96
C GLY A 124 -16.18 -2.84 26.08
N GLU A 125 -17.20 -2.04 26.36
CA GLU A 125 -17.31 -0.66 25.86
C GLU A 125 -16.82 0.30 26.97
N GLY A 126 -16.08 1.34 26.59
CA GLY A 126 -15.63 2.37 27.52
C GLY A 126 -14.15 2.72 27.41
N VAL A 127 -13.64 3.37 28.45
CA VAL A 127 -12.26 3.86 28.56
C VAL A 127 -11.28 2.71 28.76
N LEU A 128 -10.23 2.67 27.95
CA LEU A 128 -9.10 1.75 28.11
C LEU A 128 -8.32 2.10 29.38
N ARG A 129 -8.15 1.12 30.28
CA ARG A 129 -7.40 1.29 31.52
C ARG A 129 -5.98 0.74 31.42
N PHE A 130 -5.11 1.22 32.32
CA PHE A 130 -3.80 0.60 32.50
C PHE A 130 -3.93 -0.87 32.92
N ASP A 131 -3.01 -1.71 32.44
CA ASP A 131 -3.00 -3.17 32.61
C ASP A 131 -4.22 -3.93 32.04
N GLU A 132 -5.08 -3.25 31.27
CA GLU A 132 -6.19 -3.90 30.60
C GLU A 132 -5.75 -4.48 29.23
N PRO A 133 -6.03 -5.77 28.94
CA PRO A 133 -5.66 -6.38 27.68
C PRO A 133 -6.52 -5.84 26.53
N PHE A 134 -5.86 -5.36 25.47
CA PHE A 134 -6.51 -4.88 24.26
C PHE A 134 -5.81 -5.41 23.01
N THR A 135 -6.46 -5.24 21.86
CA THR A 135 -5.90 -5.55 20.55
C THR A 135 -5.97 -4.34 19.64
N LEU A 136 -5.03 -4.27 18.69
CA LEU A 136 -5.01 -3.26 17.64
C LEU A 136 -5.39 -3.92 16.33
N SER A 137 -6.40 -3.37 15.66
CA SER A 137 -6.83 -3.84 14.35
C SER A 137 -6.61 -2.75 13.30
N THR A 138 -6.15 -3.13 12.11
CA THR A 138 -6.14 -2.23 10.95
C THR A 138 -7.58 -1.88 10.55
N LEU A 139 -7.79 -0.71 9.94
CA LEU A 139 -9.12 -0.33 9.47
C LEU A 139 -9.58 -1.28 8.36
N ARG A 140 -10.82 -1.77 8.49
CA ARG A 140 -11.53 -2.52 7.44
C ARG A 140 -12.58 -1.58 6.86
N GLU A 141 -12.37 -1.12 5.62
CA GLU A 141 -13.32 -0.30 4.87
C GLU A 141 -13.71 1.01 5.59
N LEU A 142 -13.30 2.15 5.04
CA LEU A 142 -14.16 3.31 5.12
C LEU A 142 -15.40 2.91 4.30
N GLU A 143 -16.49 2.53 4.97
CA GLU A 143 -17.80 2.59 4.32
C GLU A 143 -17.96 4.04 3.85
N GLU A 144 -17.89 4.26 2.54
CA GLU A 144 -18.29 5.53 1.93
C GLU A 144 -19.73 5.78 2.40
N THR A 145 -19.91 6.76 3.29
CA THR A 145 -21.21 7.33 3.63
C THR A 145 -21.41 8.60 2.83
#